data_AF-A0AAD3VPM4-F1
#
_entry.id   AF-A0AAD3VPM4-F1
#
_cell.length_a   1.000
_cell.length_b   1.000
_cell.length_c   1.000
_cell.angle_alpha   90.00
_cell.angle_beta   90.00
_cell.angle_gamma   90.00
#
_symmetry.space_group_name_H-M   'P 1'
#
loop_
_entity.id
_entity.type
_entity.pdbx_description
1 polymer ?
#
loop_
_entity_poly.entity_id
_entity_poly.type
_entity_poly.pdbx_seq_one_letter_code
_entity_poly.pdbx_strand_id
1 'polypeptide(L)'
;MTVGWQEKRSMRRSVIILLALAFLATAGFAVRHILVFKDSFVMLTVEESSTSALLAWPLLGEQIPCAYVDCAGKVLQVPRKPNLLGVSLCVYRSSTSQGVLFSDSIDFWRLGSGEIDLDRDASLPVRDFQGRAVEALDGEARVLRGKLKVKKTSEDGTVWLDYDGRPIVLKPGESWAELLVASPEGVREVGEHEWSDRLNEAILGGYPATRLAICNRGLWPKSNVEEAVWP
;
A
#
# COMPACT_ATOMS: atom_id res chain seq x y z
N MET A 1 -29.71 9.52 53.31
CA MET A 1 -28.35 9.36 52.74
C MET A 1 -28.11 8.02 52.02
N THR A 2 -29.14 7.18 51.80
CA THR A 2 -29.01 5.82 51.23
C THR A 2 -29.27 5.73 49.71
N VAL A 3 -29.99 6.69 49.14
CA VAL A 3 -30.42 6.68 47.72
C VAL A 3 -29.24 6.81 46.75
N GLY A 4 -28.30 7.73 47.02
CA GLY A 4 -27.12 7.94 46.16
C GLY A 4 -26.08 6.80 46.18
N TRP A 5 -26.17 5.87 47.14
CA TRP A 5 -25.27 4.72 47.23
C TRP A 5 -25.77 3.53 46.39
N GLN A 6 -27.10 3.34 46.30
CA GLN A 6 -27.69 2.31 45.44
C GLN A 6 -27.62 2.66 43.94
N GLU A 7 -27.85 3.92 43.56
CA GLU A 7 -27.72 4.38 42.17
C GLU A 7 -26.27 4.23 41.66
N LYS A 8 -25.27 4.63 42.44
CA LYS A 8 -23.85 4.44 42.09
C LYS A 8 -23.49 2.96 41.91
N ARG A 9 -24.11 2.05 42.66
CA ARG A 9 -23.85 0.60 42.57
C ARG A 9 -24.54 -0.04 41.36
N SER A 10 -25.75 0.42 41.03
CA SER A 10 -26.47 0.05 39.80
C SER A 10 -25.72 0.51 38.55
N MET A 11 -25.30 1.79 38.53
CA MET A 11 -24.54 2.37 37.42
C MET A 11 -23.20 1.65 37.19
N ARG A 12 -22.47 1.30 38.26
CA ARG A 12 -21.24 0.50 38.16
C ARG A 12 -21.48 -0.90 37.57
N ARG A 13 -22.57 -1.58 37.95
CA ARG A 13 -22.93 -2.89 37.39
C ARG A 13 -23.28 -2.79 35.91
N SER A 14 -24.06 -1.79 35.51
CA SER A 14 -24.40 -1.56 34.10
C SER A 14 -23.16 -1.25 33.25
N VAL A 15 -22.24 -0.43 33.77
CA VAL A 15 -20.96 -0.15 33.10
C VAL A 15 -20.10 -1.42 32.96
N ILE A 16 -19.99 -2.23 34.01
CA ILE A 16 -19.24 -3.50 33.94
C ILE A 16 -19.86 -4.46 32.91
N ILE A 17 -21.18 -4.57 32.87
CA ILE A 17 -21.89 -5.42 31.90
C ILE A 17 -21.64 -4.91 30.47
N LEU A 18 -21.74 -3.59 30.24
CA LEU A 18 -21.46 -3.00 28.92
C LEU A 18 -20.01 -3.23 28.48
N LEU A 19 -19.04 -3.08 29.38
CA LEU A 19 -17.64 -3.36 29.10
C LEU A 19 -17.42 -4.84 28.79
N ALA A 20 -18.05 -5.76 29.54
CA ALA A 20 -17.96 -7.19 29.28
C ALA A 20 -18.57 -7.57 27.92
N LEU A 21 -19.71 -6.98 27.55
CA LEU A 21 -20.33 -7.18 26.24
C LEU A 21 -19.47 -6.62 25.11
N ALA A 22 -18.90 -5.42 25.26
CA ALA A 22 -17.98 -4.85 24.29
C ALA A 22 -16.72 -5.72 24.12
N PHE A 23 -16.18 -6.25 25.22
CA PHE A 23 -15.05 -7.17 25.19
C PHE A 23 -15.40 -8.48 24.46
N LEU A 24 -16.54 -9.10 24.77
CA LEU A 24 -16.98 -10.32 24.09
C LEU A 24 -17.22 -10.09 22.59
N ALA A 25 -17.80 -8.95 22.21
CA ALA A 25 -18.03 -8.60 20.81
C ALA A 25 -16.71 -8.39 20.06
N THR A 26 -15.75 -7.67 20.64
CA THR A 26 -14.43 -7.44 20.03
C THR A 26 -13.59 -8.71 19.97
N ALA A 27 -13.63 -9.55 21.01
CA ALA A 27 -12.96 -10.85 21.01
C ALA A 27 -13.56 -11.79 19.94
N GLY A 28 -14.88 -11.85 19.84
CA GLY A 28 -15.58 -12.64 18.81
C GLY A 28 -15.21 -12.19 17.40
N PHE A 29 -15.17 -10.88 17.15
CA PHE A 29 -14.72 -10.32 15.87
C PHE A 29 -13.26 -10.69 15.57
N ALA A 30 -12.34 -10.54 16.53
CA ALA A 30 -10.94 -10.86 16.36
C ALA A 30 -10.73 -12.36 16.05
N VAL A 31 -11.40 -13.24 16.79
CA VAL A 31 -11.33 -14.70 16.57
C VAL A 31 -11.86 -15.05 15.19
N ARG A 32 -13.03 -14.53 14.79
CA ARG A 32 -13.58 -14.76 13.44
C ARG A 32 -12.60 -14.29 12.37
N HIS A 33 -12.05 -13.10 12.50
CA HIS A 33 -11.11 -12.55 11.53
C HIS A 33 -9.85 -13.41 11.39
N ILE A 34 -9.28 -13.87 12.51
CA ILE A 34 -8.12 -14.78 12.51
C ILE A 34 -8.46 -16.11 11.83
N LEU A 35 -9.68 -16.63 12.03
CA LEU A 35 -10.11 -17.89 11.43
C LEU A 35 -10.33 -17.77 9.91
N VAL A 36 -10.94 -16.67 9.45
CA VAL A 36 -11.17 -16.41 8.01
C VAL A 36 -9.85 -16.34 7.26
N PHE A 37 -8.90 -15.57 7.79
CA PHE A 37 -7.58 -15.40 7.19
C PHE A 37 -6.55 -16.32 7.84
N LYS A 38 -6.94 -17.51 8.29
CA LYS A 38 -6.01 -18.41 8.99
C LYS A 38 -4.87 -18.84 8.08
N ASP A 39 -5.23 -19.32 6.89
CA ASP A 39 -4.29 -19.95 5.96
C ASP A 39 -3.91 -19.03 4.78
N SER A 40 -4.59 -17.89 4.62
CA SER A 40 -4.39 -16.96 3.51
C SER A 40 -4.50 -15.50 3.92
N PHE A 41 -4.00 -14.61 3.07
CA PHE A 41 -4.19 -13.16 3.12
C PHE A 41 -4.50 -12.64 1.71
N VAL A 42 -5.09 -11.46 1.59
CA VAL A 42 -5.23 -10.77 0.30
C VAL A 42 -3.92 -10.10 -0.06
N MET A 43 -3.43 -10.31 -1.28
CA MET A 43 -2.25 -9.63 -1.79
C MET A 43 -2.67 -8.46 -2.68
N LEU A 44 -2.19 -7.26 -2.33
CA LEU A 44 -2.39 -6.04 -3.09
C LEU A 44 -1.03 -5.54 -3.59
N THR A 45 -0.90 -5.32 -4.90
CA THR A 45 0.30 -4.70 -5.48
C THR A 45 -0.01 -3.27 -5.87
N VAL A 46 0.81 -2.33 -5.42
CA VAL A 46 0.73 -0.90 -5.73
C VAL A 46 1.99 -0.48 -6.47
N GLU A 47 1.85 -0.14 -7.73
CA GLU A 47 2.95 0.20 -8.62
C GLU A 47 2.87 1.69 -9.00
N GLU A 48 3.93 2.42 -8.71
CA GLU A 48 4.14 3.78 -9.18
C GLU A 48 5.20 3.78 -10.28
N SER A 49 4.92 4.47 -11.38
CA SER A 49 5.84 4.63 -12.50
C SER A 49 5.87 6.07 -12.95
N SER A 50 7.01 6.74 -12.79
CA SER A 50 7.18 8.17 -13.13
C SER A 50 8.18 8.38 -14.26
N THR A 51 7.95 9.36 -15.11
CA THR A 51 8.86 9.68 -16.23
C THR A 51 10.11 10.46 -15.80
N SER A 52 10.03 11.21 -14.70
CA SER A 52 11.07 12.19 -14.35
C SER A 52 11.35 12.29 -12.84
N ALA A 53 10.91 11.30 -12.04
CA ALA A 53 11.10 11.35 -10.60
C ALA A 53 12.57 11.17 -10.19
N LEU A 54 13.42 10.58 -11.04
CA LEU A 54 14.84 10.37 -10.75
C LEU A 54 15.70 11.46 -11.40
N LEU A 55 16.40 12.25 -10.59
CA LEU A 55 17.36 13.29 -11.02
C LEU A 55 18.74 12.71 -11.34
N ALA A 56 19.14 11.68 -10.61
CA ALA A 56 20.44 11.05 -10.74
C ALA A 56 20.31 9.53 -10.57
N TRP A 57 20.98 8.79 -11.44
CA TRP A 57 21.07 7.35 -11.27
C TRP A 57 21.84 7.02 -9.99
N PRO A 58 21.33 6.16 -9.10
CA PRO A 58 22.09 5.71 -7.94
C PRO A 58 23.28 4.87 -8.41
N LEU A 59 24.46 5.50 -8.51
CA LEU A 59 25.70 4.90 -9.02
C LEU A 59 26.18 3.66 -8.25
N LEU A 60 25.63 3.41 -7.06
CA LEU A 60 26.07 2.37 -6.12
C LEU A 60 24.97 1.37 -5.71
N GLY A 61 23.77 1.47 -6.27
CA GLY A 61 22.65 0.63 -5.85
C GLY A 61 22.08 -0.18 -6.99
N GLU A 62 22.50 -1.43 -7.13
CA GLU A 62 21.48 -2.44 -7.46
C GLU A 62 20.49 -2.39 -6.29
N GLN A 63 19.36 -1.73 -6.48
CA GLN A 63 18.28 -1.84 -5.51
C GLN A 63 17.76 -3.25 -5.57
N ILE A 64 18.22 -4.07 -4.63
CA ILE A 64 17.68 -5.40 -4.41
C ILE A 64 16.26 -5.20 -3.87
N PRO A 65 15.22 -5.70 -4.55
CA PRO A 65 13.85 -5.59 -4.07
C PRO A 65 13.72 -6.14 -2.65
N CYS A 66 12.96 -5.46 -1.81
CA CYS A 66 12.61 -5.89 -0.45
C CYS A 66 11.83 -7.21 -0.43
N ALA A 67 11.22 -7.60 -1.56
CA ALA A 67 10.53 -8.85 -1.74
C ALA A 67 10.45 -9.22 -3.23
N TYR A 68 10.26 -10.50 -3.50
CA TYR A 68 9.89 -10.98 -4.83
C TYR A 68 8.51 -11.61 -4.81
N VAL A 69 7.77 -11.28 -5.86
CA VAL A 69 6.37 -11.61 -6.00
C VAL A 69 6.19 -12.43 -7.27
N ASP A 70 6.08 -13.75 -7.13
CA ASP A 70 5.65 -14.62 -8.22
C ASP A 70 4.12 -14.70 -8.22
N CYS A 71 3.50 -13.91 -9.09
CA CYS A 71 2.05 -13.89 -9.26
C CYS A 71 1.48 -15.23 -9.77
N ALA A 72 2.25 -16.00 -10.55
CA ALA A 72 1.77 -17.26 -11.14
C ALA A 72 1.75 -18.37 -10.10
N GLY A 73 2.84 -18.53 -9.35
CA GLY A 73 2.94 -19.49 -8.25
C GLY A 73 2.26 -19.03 -6.95
N LYS A 74 1.86 -17.76 -6.86
CA LYS A 74 1.44 -17.09 -5.61
C LYS A 74 2.48 -17.28 -4.50
N VAL A 75 3.74 -17.08 -4.86
CA VAL A 75 4.89 -17.20 -3.96
C VAL A 75 5.41 -15.82 -3.64
N LEU A 76 5.57 -15.55 -2.34
CA LEU A 76 6.12 -14.31 -1.83
C LEU A 76 7.41 -14.61 -1.08
N GLN A 77 8.53 -14.16 -1.62
CA GLN A 77 9.83 -14.34 -1.00
C GLN A 77 10.28 -13.04 -0.35
N VAL A 78 10.59 -13.11 0.94
CA VAL A 78 11.03 -11.97 1.76
C VAL A 78 12.36 -12.30 2.44
N PRO A 79 13.22 -11.31 2.71
CA PRO A 79 14.50 -11.53 3.40
C PRO A 79 14.36 -12.14 4.79
N ARG A 80 13.23 -11.88 5.46
CA ARG A 80 12.90 -12.43 6.78
C ARG A 80 11.42 -12.71 6.86
N LYS A 81 11.04 -13.96 7.16
CA LYS A 81 9.62 -14.33 7.24
C LYS A 81 8.95 -13.69 8.47
N PRO A 82 7.91 -12.86 8.31
CA PRO A 82 7.21 -12.27 9.43
C PRO A 82 6.23 -13.26 10.07
N ASN A 83 5.74 -12.91 11.27
CA ASN A 83 4.61 -13.63 11.87
C ASN A 83 3.30 -13.26 11.18
N LEU A 84 2.78 -14.20 10.38
CA LEU A 84 1.56 -14.04 9.59
C LEU A 84 0.26 -14.35 10.35
N LEU A 85 0.31 -14.65 11.65
CA LEU A 85 -0.90 -14.91 12.43
C LEU A 85 -1.82 -13.69 12.42
N GLY A 86 -3.07 -13.91 11.98
CA GLY A 86 -4.10 -12.87 11.88
C GLY A 86 -3.89 -11.83 10.78
N VAL A 87 -2.84 -11.94 9.96
CA VAL A 87 -2.65 -11.08 8.78
C VAL A 87 -3.74 -11.37 7.75
N SER A 88 -4.42 -10.34 7.28
CA SER A 88 -5.48 -10.43 6.27
C SER A 88 -5.15 -9.72 4.97
N LEU A 89 -4.21 -8.78 4.99
CA LEU A 89 -3.76 -8.04 3.82
C LEU A 89 -2.24 -7.95 3.80
N CYS A 90 -1.66 -8.20 2.65
CA CYS A 90 -0.27 -7.88 2.33
C CYS A 90 -0.29 -6.82 1.23
N VAL A 91 0.43 -5.72 1.44
CA VAL A 91 0.59 -4.66 0.45
C VAL A 91 2.05 -4.66 0.02
N TYR A 92 2.29 -4.95 -1.25
CA TYR A 92 3.58 -4.75 -1.88
C TYR A 92 3.53 -3.47 -2.71
N ARG A 93 4.39 -2.51 -2.39
CA ARG A 93 4.50 -1.25 -3.10
C ARG A 93 5.86 -1.19 -3.79
N SER A 94 5.87 -0.76 -5.04
CA SER A 94 7.10 -0.49 -5.79
C SER A 94 6.97 0.81 -6.58
N SER A 95 8.00 1.63 -6.54
CA SER A 95 8.07 2.90 -7.25
C SER A 95 9.27 2.91 -8.19
N THR A 96 8.98 3.20 -9.45
CA THR A 96 9.94 3.15 -10.55
C THR A 96 9.97 4.48 -11.28
N SER A 97 11.14 4.88 -11.76
CA SER A 97 11.25 5.99 -12.70
C SER A 97 12.13 5.62 -13.86
N GLN A 98 11.66 5.80 -15.09
CA GLN A 98 12.38 5.43 -16.32
C GLN A 98 12.87 3.96 -16.33
N GLY A 99 12.10 3.05 -15.71
CA GLY A 99 12.46 1.63 -15.59
C GLY A 99 13.39 1.29 -14.42
N VAL A 100 13.78 2.28 -13.62
CA VAL A 100 14.66 2.12 -12.45
C VAL A 100 13.80 2.00 -11.21
N LEU A 101 13.95 0.90 -10.46
CA LEU A 101 13.40 0.81 -9.11
C LEU A 101 14.16 1.77 -8.20
N PHE A 102 13.45 2.68 -7.53
CA PHE A 102 14.04 3.61 -6.58
C PHE A 102 13.48 3.48 -5.16
N SER A 103 12.33 2.80 -5.02
CA SER A 103 11.81 2.40 -3.72
C SER A 103 10.87 1.22 -3.85
N ASP A 104 10.89 0.38 -2.84
CA ASP A 104 9.87 -0.62 -2.61
C ASP A 104 9.64 -0.89 -1.13
N SER A 105 8.52 -1.50 -0.83
CA SER A 105 8.17 -1.90 0.53
C SER A 105 7.14 -3.00 0.53
N ILE A 106 7.15 -3.78 1.61
CA ILE A 106 6.14 -4.80 1.85
C ILE A 106 5.61 -4.68 3.27
N ASP A 107 4.29 -4.62 3.39
CA ASP A 107 3.61 -4.45 4.67
C ASP A 107 2.54 -5.52 4.87
N PHE A 108 2.50 -6.10 6.07
CA PHE A 108 1.53 -7.13 6.45
C PHE A 108 0.58 -6.59 7.51
N TRP A 109 -0.70 -6.44 7.15
CA TRP A 109 -1.72 -5.82 8.00
C TRP A 109 -2.69 -6.85 8.56
N ARG A 110 -2.93 -6.77 9.88
CA ARG A 110 -3.84 -7.68 10.60
C ARG A 110 -5.29 -7.26 10.61
N LEU A 111 -5.60 -6.00 10.32
CA LEU A 111 -6.97 -5.49 10.29
C LEU A 111 -7.54 -5.40 8.87
N GLY A 112 -6.72 -5.69 7.85
CA GLY A 112 -7.12 -5.56 6.45
C GLY A 112 -7.39 -4.11 6.03
N SER A 113 -6.85 -3.15 6.78
CA SER A 113 -7.00 -1.71 6.57
C SER A 113 -5.76 -0.96 7.05
N GLY A 114 -5.52 0.20 6.48
CA GLY A 114 -4.32 1.00 6.73
C GLY A 114 -4.12 2.09 5.68
N GLU A 115 -3.13 2.94 5.91
CA GLU A 115 -2.69 3.97 4.96
C GLU A 115 -1.46 3.46 4.20
N ILE A 116 -1.51 3.56 2.87
CA ILE A 116 -0.36 3.26 2.01
C ILE A 116 0.37 4.59 1.85
N ASP A 117 1.54 4.68 2.47
CA ASP A 117 2.36 5.89 2.43
C ASP A 117 3.01 6.03 1.05
N LEU A 118 2.38 6.82 0.19
CA LEU A 118 2.93 7.16 -1.12
C LEU A 118 4.01 8.25 -1.03
N ASP A 119 4.10 8.98 0.07
CA ASP A 119 5.06 10.07 0.27
C ASP A 119 6.37 9.60 0.91
N ARG A 120 6.43 8.32 1.33
CA ARG A 120 7.57 7.68 1.99
C ARG A 120 8.92 7.94 1.32
N ASP A 121 8.91 8.10 -0.01
CA ASP A 121 10.11 8.27 -0.84
C ASP A 121 10.31 9.70 -1.33
N ALA A 122 9.81 10.70 -0.62
CA ALA A 122 10.01 12.11 -0.99
C ALA A 122 11.49 12.55 -0.96
N SER A 123 12.40 11.75 -0.40
CA SER A 123 13.83 12.00 -0.39
C SER A 123 14.62 10.69 -0.47
N LEU A 124 15.61 10.64 -1.37
CA LEU A 124 16.56 9.53 -1.48
C LEU A 124 17.97 10.13 -1.62
N PRO A 125 18.72 10.25 -0.51
CA PRO A 125 20.06 10.81 -0.57
C PRO A 125 21.02 9.80 -1.21
N VAL A 126 21.69 10.22 -2.28
CA VAL A 126 22.82 9.49 -2.89
C VAL A 126 24.09 10.33 -2.81
N ARG A 127 25.25 9.71 -3.09
CA ARG A 127 26.52 10.44 -3.15
C ARG A 127 26.88 10.75 -4.60
N ASP A 128 27.24 12.00 -4.87
CA ASP A 128 27.84 12.38 -6.14
C ASP A 128 29.29 11.88 -6.26
N PHE A 129 29.92 12.08 -7.42
CA PHE A 129 31.32 11.71 -7.66
C PHE A 129 32.33 12.41 -6.72
N GLN A 130 31.91 13.47 -6.04
CA GLN A 130 32.72 14.24 -5.08
C GLN A 130 32.42 13.80 -3.63
N GLY A 131 31.57 12.79 -3.43
CA GLY A 131 31.19 12.25 -2.14
C GLY A 131 30.15 13.09 -1.38
N ARG A 132 29.56 14.11 -2.01
CA ARG A 132 28.53 14.97 -1.40
C ARG A 132 27.17 14.29 -1.49
N ALA A 133 26.37 14.43 -0.44
CA ALA A 133 24.98 13.98 -0.44
C ALA A 133 24.16 14.88 -1.38
N VAL A 134 23.47 14.26 -2.35
CA VAL A 134 22.55 14.90 -3.28
C VAL A 134 21.23 14.12 -3.30
N GLU A 135 20.12 14.80 -3.51
CA GLU A 135 18.83 14.13 -3.69
C GLU A 135 18.79 13.44 -5.05
N ALA A 136 18.54 12.13 -5.04
CA ALA A 136 18.32 11.37 -6.27
C ALA A 136 16.91 11.53 -6.81
N LEU A 137 15.94 11.92 -5.96
CA LEU A 137 14.54 12.05 -6.32
C LEU A 137 14.12 13.51 -6.44
N ASP A 138 13.38 13.82 -7.51
CA ASP A 138 12.61 15.04 -7.67
C ASP A 138 11.17 14.80 -7.22
N GLY A 139 10.84 15.28 -6.03
CA GLY A 139 9.49 15.18 -5.48
C GLY A 139 8.44 15.95 -6.30
N GLU A 140 8.83 17.03 -6.97
CA GLU A 140 7.91 17.83 -7.80
C GLU A 140 7.56 17.13 -9.12
N ALA A 141 8.39 16.18 -9.55
CA ALA A 141 8.12 15.34 -10.72
C ALA A 141 7.21 14.14 -10.42
N ARG A 142 6.93 13.84 -9.13
CA ARG A 142 6.01 12.78 -8.70
C ARG A 142 4.60 13.36 -8.60
N VAL A 143 3.80 13.14 -9.65
CA VAL A 143 2.46 13.69 -9.75
C VAL A 143 1.44 12.68 -9.24
N LEU A 144 1.14 12.74 -7.95
CA LEU A 144 0.11 11.90 -7.32
C LEU A 144 -1.07 12.77 -6.86
N ARG A 145 -2.24 12.16 -6.77
CA ARG A 145 -3.46 12.85 -6.33
C ARG A 145 -3.43 13.17 -4.84
N GLY A 146 -2.84 12.28 -4.04
CA GLY A 146 -2.76 12.43 -2.60
C GLY A 146 -2.61 11.09 -1.89
N LYS A 147 -3.28 10.95 -0.75
CA LYS A 147 -3.15 9.77 0.12
C LYS A 147 -3.97 8.60 -0.37
N LEU A 148 -3.39 7.40 -0.33
CA LEU A 148 -4.07 6.14 -0.62
C LEU A 148 -4.33 5.36 0.67
N LYS A 149 -5.58 4.95 0.90
CA LYS A 149 -5.98 4.22 2.11
C LYS A 149 -6.77 2.98 1.75
N VAL A 150 -6.46 1.86 2.40
CA VAL A 150 -7.34 0.70 2.41
C VAL A 150 -8.30 0.84 3.58
N LYS A 151 -9.59 0.99 3.27
CA LYS A 151 -10.65 1.12 4.29
C LYS A 151 -11.02 -0.24 4.86
N LYS A 152 -11.09 -1.27 4.01
CA LYS A 152 -11.55 -2.61 4.40
C LYS A 152 -11.08 -3.66 3.42
N THR A 153 -10.78 -4.84 3.96
CA THR A 153 -10.60 -6.09 3.22
C THR A 153 -11.71 -7.06 3.65
N SER A 154 -12.41 -7.64 2.69
CA SER A 154 -13.51 -8.59 2.91
C SER A 154 -13.03 -10.04 2.85
N GLU A 155 -13.83 -10.95 3.40
CA GLU A 155 -13.54 -12.39 3.47
C GLU A 155 -13.42 -13.05 2.07
N ASP A 156 -14.13 -12.50 1.08
CA ASP A 156 -14.08 -12.91 -0.33
C ASP A 156 -12.83 -12.41 -1.07
N GLY A 157 -11.98 -11.62 -0.39
CA GLY A 157 -10.80 -10.99 -0.95
C GLY A 157 -11.03 -9.64 -1.61
N THR A 158 -12.25 -9.08 -1.57
CA THR A 158 -12.53 -7.74 -2.09
C THR A 158 -11.87 -6.66 -1.21
N VAL A 159 -11.24 -5.68 -1.84
CA VAL A 159 -10.54 -4.57 -1.18
C VAL A 159 -11.23 -3.24 -1.51
N TRP A 160 -11.52 -2.46 -0.47
CA TRP A 160 -12.08 -1.11 -0.57
C TRP A 160 -11.00 -0.09 -0.28
N LEU A 161 -10.70 0.74 -1.27
CA LEU A 161 -9.69 1.78 -1.23
C LEU A 161 -10.33 3.16 -1.32
N ASP A 162 -9.58 4.14 -0.86
CA ASP A 162 -9.89 5.57 -0.91
C ASP A 162 -8.62 6.29 -1.34
N TYR A 163 -8.65 6.87 -2.53
CA TYR A 163 -7.53 7.63 -3.08
C TYR A 163 -7.93 9.10 -3.16
N ASP A 164 -7.47 9.87 -2.17
CA ASP A 164 -7.82 11.28 -2.02
C ASP A 164 -9.35 11.54 -2.09
N GLY A 165 -10.13 10.77 -1.34
CA GLY A 165 -11.60 10.88 -1.32
C GLY A 165 -12.32 10.16 -2.46
N ARG A 166 -11.60 9.58 -3.44
CA ARG A 166 -12.20 8.76 -4.50
C ARG A 166 -12.28 7.29 -4.06
N PRO A 167 -13.50 6.71 -3.94
CA PRO A 167 -13.66 5.31 -3.60
C PRO A 167 -13.28 4.41 -4.78
N ILE A 168 -12.47 3.39 -4.52
CA ILE A 168 -12.09 2.35 -5.48
C ILE A 168 -12.40 1.00 -4.85
N VAL A 169 -13.06 0.11 -5.60
CA VAL A 169 -13.41 -1.24 -5.15
C VAL A 169 -12.81 -2.24 -6.11
N LEU A 170 -11.99 -3.15 -5.59
CA LEU A 170 -11.30 -4.18 -6.38
C LEU A 170 -11.65 -5.55 -5.85
N LYS A 171 -12.29 -6.37 -6.67
CA LYS A 171 -12.43 -7.82 -6.44
C LYS A 171 -11.11 -8.54 -6.75
N PRO A 172 -10.94 -9.79 -6.28
CA PRO A 172 -9.78 -10.60 -6.68
C PRO A 172 -9.60 -10.66 -8.19
N GLY A 173 -8.41 -10.33 -8.67
CA GLY A 173 -8.05 -10.28 -10.09
C GLY A 173 -8.30 -8.94 -10.77
N GLU A 174 -9.03 -8.02 -10.14
CA GLU A 174 -9.27 -6.68 -10.69
C GLU A 174 -8.09 -5.75 -10.44
N SER A 175 -7.91 -4.80 -11.36
CA SER A 175 -6.94 -3.73 -11.26
C SER A 175 -7.60 -2.39 -11.56
N TRP A 176 -7.06 -1.35 -10.94
CA TRP A 176 -7.36 0.03 -11.24
C TRP A 176 -6.05 0.78 -11.47
N ALA A 177 -6.04 1.74 -12.37
CA ALA A 177 -4.86 2.56 -12.59
C ALA A 177 -5.24 3.95 -13.09
N GLU A 178 -4.34 4.91 -12.84
CA GLU A 178 -4.46 6.30 -13.23
C GLU A 178 -3.13 6.78 -13.80
N LEU A 179 -3.20 7.70 -14.76
CA LEU A 179 -2.07 8.44 -15.27
C LEU A 179 -2.32 9.95 -15.07
N LEU A 180 -1.44 10.59 -14.32
CA LEU A 180 -1.43 12.03 -14.13
C LEU A 180 -0.25 12.66 -14.87
N VAL A 181 -0.47 13.80 -15.54
CA VAL A 181 0.55 14.58 -16.24
C VAL A 181 0.52 16.01 -15.73
N ALA A 182 1.66 16.55 -15.28
CA ALA A 182 1.82 17.95 -14.90
C ALA A 182 2.27 18.77 -16.12
N SER A 183 1.33 19.51 -16.72
CA SER A 183 1.62 20.42 -17.83
C SER A 183 1.59 21.89 -17.34
N PRO A 184 1.93 22.88 -18.19
CA PRO A 184 1.81 24.29 -17.85
C PRO A 184 0.38 24.75 -17.51
N GLU A 185 -0.63 24.00 -17.96
CA GLU A 185 -2.04 24.24 -17.67
C GLU A 185 -2.48 23.65 -16.31
N GLY A 186 -1.59 22.88 -15.67
CA GLY A 186 -1.82 22.20 -14.41
C GLY A 186 -1.72 20.68 -14.52
N VAL A 187 -2.09 20.00 -13.44
CA VAL A 187 -2.14 18.54 -13.39
C VAL A 187 -3.43 18.04 -14.03
N ARG A 188 -3.31 17.16 -15.03
CA ARG A 188 -4.43 16.52 -15.73
C ARG A 188 -4.39 15.01 -15.58
N GLU A 189 -5.57 14.44 -15.37
CA GLU A 189 -5.82 12.99 -15.45
C GLU A 189 -6.02 12.61 -16.92
N VAL A 190 -5.34 11.56 -17.37
CA VAL A 190 -5.41 11.07 -18.75
C VAL A 190 -6.28 9.82 -18.82
N GLY A 191 -7.23 9.79 -19.76
CA GLY A 191 -8.06 8.62 -20.01
C GLY A 191 -7.25 7.45 -20.58
N GLU A 192 -7.57 6.21 -20.15
CA GLU A 192 -6.81 4.99 -20.50
C GLU A 192 -6.55 4.82 -22.00
N HIS A 193 -7.53 5.14 -22.84
CA HIS A 193 -7.42 5.08 -24.30
C HIS A 193 -6.41 6.04 -24.93
N GLU A 194 -5.99 7.09 -24.22
CA GLU A 194 -5.04 8.11 -24.67
C GLU A 194 -3.65 7.97 -24.01
N TRP A 195 -3.44 6.97 -23.14
CA TRP A 195 -2.23 6.90 -22.31
C TRP A 195 -0.94 6.93 -23.12
N SER A 196 -0.84 6.11 -24.17
CA SER A 196 0.36 6.04 -25.00
C SER A 196 0.71 7.39 -25.64
N ASP A 197 -0.27 8.03 -26.26
CA ASP A 197 -0.05 9.28 -26.99
C ASP A 197 0.29 10.43 -26.04
N ARG A 198 -0.46 10.55 -24.94
CA ARG A 198 -0.25 11.63 -23.95
C ARG A 198 1.02 11.44 -23.14
N LEU A 199 1.42 10.20 -22.86
CA LEU A 199 2.70 9.91 -22.23
C LEU A 199 3.85 10.27 -23.17
N ASN A 200 3.75 9.95 -24.45
CA ASN A 200 4.74 10.35 -25.45
C ASN A 200 4.84 11.87 -25.58
N GLU A 201 3.71 12.58 -25.64
CA GLU A 201 3.68 14.05 -25.61
C GLU A 201 4.35 14.62 -24.35
N ALA A 202 4.06 14.03 -23.19
CA ALA A 202 4.67 14.44 -21.92
C ALA A 202 6.18 14.25 -21.94
N ILE A 203 6.67 13.10 -22.40
CA ILE A 203 8.11 12.81 -22.52
C ILE A 203 8.78 13.80 -23.49
N LEU A 204 8.20 14.03 -24.67
CA LEU A 204 8.74 14.95 -25.67
C LEU A 204 8.73 16.41 -25.19
N GLY A 205 7.71 16.80 -24.42
CA GLY A 205 7.57 18.12 -23.83
C GLY A 205 8.35 18.33 -22.53
N GLY A 206 8.96 17.28 -21.96
CA GLY A 206 9.62 17.33 -20.65
C GLY A 206 8.66 17.48 -19.47
N TYR A 207 7.39 17.12 -19.64
CA TYR A 207 6.37 17.20 -18.60
C TYR A 207 6.39 15.96 -17.70
N PRO A 208 6.45 16.13 -16.37
CA PRO A 208 6.35 15.00 -15.45
C PRO A 208 5.03 14.26 -15.61
N ALA A 209 5.11 12.93 -15.68
CA ALA A 209 3.97 12.05 -15.72
C ALA A 209 4.16 10.92 -14.71
N THR A 210 3.11 10.55 -13.99
CA THR A 210 3.13 9.46 -13.01
C THR A 210 1.91 8.57 -13.20
N ARG A 211 2.16 7.27 -13.38
CA ARG A 211 1.16 6.22 -13.36
C ARG A 211 1.11 5.61 -11.97
N LEU A 212 -0.09 5.53 -11.38
CA LEU A 212 -0.36 4.72 -10.20
C LEU A 212 -1.26 3.56 -10.60
N ALA A 213 -0.81 2.33 -10.39
CA ALA A 213 -1.56 1.12 -10.66
C ALA A 213 -1.73 0.29 -9.38
N ILE A 214 -2.94 -0.19 -9.14
CA ILE A 214 -3.31 -1.00 -7.98
C ILE A 214 -3.94 -2.28 -8.51
N CYS A 215 -3.41 -3.43 -8.10
CA CYS A 215 -3.97 -4.73 -8.48
C CYS A 215 -4.25 -5.58 -7.25
N ASN A 216 -5.49 -6.04 -7.15
CA ASN A 216 -5.89 -7.04 -6.17
C ASN A 216 -5.53 -8.43 -6.72
N ARG A 217 -4.44 -9.01 -6.23
CA ARG A 217 -3.96 -10.34 -6.65
C ARG A 217 -4.75 -11.49 -5.98
N GLY A 218 -5.79 -11.17 -5.22
CA GLY A 218 -6.67 -12.11 -4.54
C GLY A 218 -6.02 -12.77 -3.31
N LEU A 219 -6.58 -13.91 -2.91
CA LEU A 219 -6.09 -14.67 -1.76
C LEU A 219 -4.81 -15.44 -2.10
N TRP A 220 -3.80 -15.25 -1.23
CA TRP A 220 -2.49 -15.85 -1.27
C TRP A 220 -2.27 -16.73 -0.05
N PRO A 221 -1.74 -17.95 -0.21
CA PRO A 221 -1.52 -18.86 0.91
C PRO A 221 -0.31 -18.44 1.74
N LYS A 222 -0.47 -18.40 3.07
CA LYS A 222 0.61 -18.07 4.02
C LYS A 222 1.75 -19.08 4.03
N SER A 223 1.46 -20.31 3.61
CA SER A 223 2.47 -21.36 3.43
C SER A 223 3.50 -21.00 2.35
N ASN A 224 3.11 -20.21 1.34
CA ASN A 224 3.97 -19.83 0.22
C ASN A 224 4.68 -18.48 0.45
N VAL A 225 4.71 -18.01 1.70
CA VAL A 225 5.61 -16.94 2.10
C VAL A 225 6.91 -17.57 2.56
N GLU A 226 7.97 -17.32 1.82
CA GLU A 226 9.27 -17.97 1.98
C GLU A 226 10.32 -16.96 2.45
N GLU A 227 11.24 -17.44 3.27
CA GLU A 227 12.44 -16.69 3.62
C GLU A 227 13.53 -17.01 2.59
N ALA A 228 13.94 -16.03 1.81
CA ALA A 228 14.97 -16.19 0.79
C ALA A 228 15.85 -14.93 0.74
N VAL A 229 17.15 -15.15 0.56
CA VAL A 229 18.12 -14.08 0.29
C VAL A 229 18.26 -13.97 -1.22
N TRP A 230 17.94 -12.80 -1.76
CA TRP A 230 18.15 -12.49 -3.18
C TRP A 230 19.65 -12.46 -3.47
N PRO A 231 20.13 -13.18 -4.51
CA PRO A 231 21.50 -13.04 -4.98
C PRO A 231 21.78 -11.66 -5.55
#